data_AF-A0A1V9ZJ26-F1
#
_entry.id   AF-A0A1V9ZJ26-F1
#
_cell.length_a   1.000
_cell.length_b   1.000
_cell.length_c   1.000
_cell.angle_alpha   90.00
_cell.angle_beta   90.00
_cell.angle_gamma   90.00
#
_symmetry.space_group_name_H-M   'P 1'
#
loop_
_entity.id
_entity.type
_entity.pdbx_description
1 polymer ?
#
loop_
_entity_poly.entity_id
_entity_poly.type
_entity_poly.pdbx_seq_one_letter_code
_entity_poly.pdbx_strand_id
1 'polypeptide(L)'
;MTSTENAVAQRQGTKRAVTDSSTEDTEDDEAHELLQAAKRARVCDAARAKRRRAQQQRAQRPFRCPVCLETLSGTILECGECAHVFCEACLRECLKRQQRCPMCRRDPAPLRRNRPVERLVASLPEACPFLDMGCWAVLTRATASAHALACDFASFTCAYCTHDGRRRDHNDHACPGHEPSLPPSTTPAHLTDPPAQNTVL
;
A
#
# COMPACT_ATOMS: atom_id res chain seq x y z
N MET A 1 0.34 -43.37 -74.86
CA MET A 1 -0.92 -43.61 -75.58
C MET A 1 -2.01 -43.07 -74.69
N THR A 2 -2.30 -41.76 -74.78
CA THR A 2 -3.35 -41.19 -75.67
C THR A 2 -4.73 -41.69 -75.24
N SER A 3 -5.74 -40.89 -74.89
CA SER A 3 -6.01 -39.47 -75.01
C SER A 3 -7.35 -39.20 -74.29
N THR A 4 -7.61 -37.93 -73.92
CA THR A 4 -8.89 -37.18 -74.03
C THR A 4 -10.18 -37.75 -73.40
N GLU A 5 -11.19 -37.02 -72.89
CA GLU A 5 -11.59 -35.62 -72.69
C GLU A 5 -12.91 -35.72 -71.88
N ASN A 6 -13.11 -34.96 -70.80
CA ASN A 6 -13.84 -33.68 -70.74
C ASN A 6 -15.38 -33.78 -70.85
N ALA A 7 -16.13 -33.33 -69.83
CA ALA A 7 -17.40 -32.63 -69.99
C ALA A 7 -17.87 -31.95 -68.68
N VAL A 8 -17.99 -30.63 -68.78
CA VAL A 8 -18.50 -29.64 -67.82
C VAL A 8 -20.01 -29.77 -67.65
N ALA A 9 -20.51 -29.58 -66.42
CA ALA A 9 -21.88 -29.15 -66.17
C ALA A 9 -21.92 -28.08 -65.08
N GLN A 10 -22.03 -26.82 -65.50
CA GLN A 10 -22.50 -25.70 -64.69
C GLN A 10 -24.02 -25.75 -64.58
N ARG A 11 -24.57 -25.39 -63.41
CA ARG A 11 -25.84 -24.66 -63.18
C ARG A 11 -25.97 -24.37 -61.68
N GLN A 12 -25.63 -23.15 -61.26
CA GLN A 12 -26.57 -22.09 -60.84
C GLN A 12 -27.28 -22.38 -59.51
N GLY A 13 -26.58 -22.11 -58.40
CA GLY A 13 -27.17 -21.97 -57.07
C GLY A 13 -27.86 -20.62 -56.93
N THR A 14 -29.16 -20.65 -56.65
CA THR A 14 -30.03 -19.51 -56.39
C THR A 14 -29.56 -18.71 -55.18
N LYS A 15 -29.37 -17.40 -55.37
CA LYS A 15 -29.11 -16.41 -54.32
C LYS A 15 -30.24 -16.47 -53.28
N ARG A 16 -29.94 -16.93 -52.07
CA ARG A 16 -30.80 -16.75 -50.90
C ARG A 16 -30.21 -15.61 -50.10
N ALA A 17 -30.98 -14.54 -49.97
CA ALA A 17 -30.60 -13.32 -49.28
C ALA A 17 -30.23 -13.63 -47.83
N VAL A 18 -28.98 -13.39 -47.47
CA VAL A 18 -28.57 -13.21 -46.08
C VAL A 18 -28.98 -11.78 -45.75
N THR A 19 -29.97 -11.62 -44.89
CA THR A 19 -30.31 -10.35 -44.27
C THR A 19 -29.14 -10.00 -43.35
N ASP A 20 -28.37 -9.00 -43.76
CA ASP A 20 -27.37 -8.32 -42.94
C ASP A 20 -28.08 -7.64 -41.77
N SER A 21 -28.06 -8.30 -40.62
CA SER A 21 -28.52 -7.80 -39.34
C SER A 21 -27.29 -7.57 -38.48
N SER A 22 -26.51 -6.54 -38.82
CA SER A 22 -25.24 -6.23 -38.16
C SER A 22 -25.29 -4.83 -37.56
N THR A 23 -26.02 -4.60 -36.47
CA THR A 23 -25.83 -3.40 -35.61
C THR A 23 -26.33 -3.57 -34.16
N GLU A 24 -26.18 -4.72 -33.51
CA GLU A 24 -26.53 -4.85 -32.07
C GLU A 24 -25.48 -5.60 -31.21
N ASP A 25 -24.23 -5.78 -31.68
CA ASP A 25 -23.22 -6.58 -30.97
C ASP A 25 -22.05 -5.76 -30.36
N THR A 26 -21.99 -4.45 -30.54
CA THR A 26 -20.80 -3.66 -30.15
C THR A 26 -20.80 -3.22 -28.67
N GLU A 27 -21.96 -3.12 -28.03
CA GLU A 27 -22.06 -2.63 -26.64
C GLU A 27 -21.65 -3.71 -25.61
N ASP A 28 -21.90 -4.99 -25.92
CA ASP A 28 -21.54 -6.11 -25.05
C ASP A 28 -20.03 -6.42 -25.07
N ASP A 29 -19.38 -6.20 -26.22
CA ASP A 29 -17.94 -6.38 -26.38
C ASP A 29 -17.13 -5.33 -25.59
N GLU A 30 -17.55 -4.05 -25.62
CA GLU A 30 -16.92 -2.96 -24.87
C GLU A 30 -17.05 -3.17 -23.34
N ALA A 31 -18.25 -3.55 -22.87
CA ALA A 31 -18.47 -3.82 -21.45
C ALA A 31 -17.65 -5.01 -20.94
N HIS A 32 -17.51 -6.06 -21.76
CA HIS A 32 -16.69 -7.22 -21.44
C HIS A 32 -15.20 -6.88 -21.42
N GLU A 33 -14.71 -6.06 -22.36
CA GLU A 33 -13.33 -5.58 -22.38
C GLU A 33 -13.02 -4.72 -21.14
N LEU A 34 -13.90 -3.79 -20.77
CA LEU A 34 -13.77 -2.97 -19.55
C LEU A 34 -13.73 -3.82 -18.28
N LEU A 35 -14.59 -4.85 -18.19
CA LEU A 35 -14.59 -5.77 -17.06
C LEU A 35 -13.31 -6.62 -17.01
N GLN A 36 -12.80 -7.08 -18.15
CA GLN A 36 -11.52 -7.80 -18.22
C GLN A 36 -10.33 -6.90 -17.85
N ALA A 37 -10.31 -5.66 -18.32
CA ALA A 37 -9.31 -4.67 -17.96
C ALA A 37 -9.32 -4.39 -16.44
N ALA A 38 -10.51 -4.20 -15.84
CA ALA A 38 -10.68 -4.02 -14.40
C ALA A 38 -10.21 -5.26 -13.60
N LYS A 39 -10.48 -6.47 -14.08
CA LYS A 39 -9.97 -7.72 -13.48
C LYS A 39 -8.44 -7.77 -13.50
N ARG A 40 -7.81 -7.45 -14.64
CA ARG A 40 -6.34 -7.40 -14.78
C ARG A 40 -5.72 -6.36 -13.84
N ALA A 41 -6.31 -5.16 -13.76
CA ALA A 41 -5.87 -4.11 -12.86
C ALA A 41 -5.90 -4.56 -11.38
N ARG A 42 -7.00 -5.19 -10.94
CA ARG A 42 -7.12 -5.76 -9.59
C ARG A 42 -6.05 -6.80 -9.27
N VAL A 43 -5.69 -7.66 -10.23
CA VAL A 43 -4.62 -8.65 -10.06
C VAL A 43 -3.26 -7.97 -9.88
N CYS A 44 -2.95 -6.94 -10.68
CA CYS A 44 -1.73 -6.15 -10.54
C CYS A 44 -1.65 -5.45 -9.18
N ASP A 45 -2.77 -4.88 -8.70
CA ASP A 45 -2.86 -4.23 -7.40
C ASP A 45 -2.66 -5.21 -6.25
N ALA A 46 -3.29 -6.38 -6.30
CA ALA A 46 -3.10 -7.44 -5.30
C ALA A 46 -1.64 -7.93 -5.25
N ALA A 47 -1.00 -8.10 -6.41
CA ALA A 47 0.42 -8.48 -6.49
C ALA A 47 1.33 -7.39 -5.90
N ARG A 48 1.03 -6.11 -6.19
CA ARG A 48 1.74 -4.95 -5.61
C ARG A 48 1.56 -4.90 -4.10
N ALA A 49 0.34 -5.09 -3.62
CA ALA A 49 0.01 -5.10 -2.19
C ALA A 49 0.79 -6.19 -1.45
N LYS A 50 0.81 -7.41 -2.01
CA LYS A 50 1.58 -8.54 -1.49
C LYS A 50 3.07 -8.21 -1.37
N ARG A 51 3.67 -7.60 -2.41
CA ARG A 51 5.09 -7.19 -2.41
C ARG A 51 5.38 -6.16 -1.32
N ARG A 52 4.53 -5.14 -1.15
CA ARG A 52 4.71 -4.11 -0.12
C ARG A 52 4.62 -4.69 1.29
N ARG A 53 3.63 -5.55 1.56
CA ARG A 53 3.50 -6.25 2.85
C ARG A 53 4.73 -7.12 3.14
N ALA A 54 5.25 -7.83 2.15
CA ALA A 54 6.47 -8.62 2.31
C ALA A 54 7.70 -7.74 2.59
N GLN A 55 7.83 -6.60 1.91
CA GLN A 55 8.91 -5.63 2.16
C GLN A 55 8.84 -5.05 3.59
N GLN A 56 7.64 -4.64 4.02
CA GLN A 56 7.39 -4.18 5.38
C GLN A 56 7.82 -5.23 6.41
N GLN A 57 7.34 -6.47 6.28
CA GLN A 57 7.67 -7.55 7.21
C GLN A 57 9.18 -7.81 7.29
N ARG A 58 9.86 -7.83 6.13
CA ARG A 58 11.33 -8.00 6.07
C ARG A 58 12.06 -6.87 6.80
N ALA A 59 11.64 -5.62 6.60
CA ALA A 59 12.24 -4.46 7.24
C ALA A 59 11.98 -4.42 8.76
N GLN A 60 10.81 -4.88 9.21
CA GLN A 60 10.41 -4.89 10.62
C GLN A 60 10.99 -6.05 11.42
N ARG A 61 11.34 -7.17 10.78
CA ARG A 61 11.87 -8.38 11.43
C ARG A 61 13.03 -8.15 12.41
N PRO A 62 14.09 -7.39 12.10
CA PRO A 62 15.20 -7.17 13.03
C PRO A 62 14.84 -6.28 14.22
N PHE A 63 13.69 -5.60 14.19
CA PHE A 63 13.23 -4.70 15.23
C PHE A 63 12.05 -5.28 16.03
N ARG A 64 11.95 -6.60 16.14
CA ARG A 64 10.91 -7.24 16.96
C ARG A 64 11.34 -7.32 18.42
N CYS A 65 10.45 -6.92 19.31
CA CYS A 65 10.64 -7.09 20.75
C CYS A 65 10.52 -8.58 21.09
N PRO A 66 11.50 -9.18 21.81
CA PRO A 66 11.45 -10.59 22.19
C PRO A 66 10.37 -10.93 23.23
N VAL A 67 9.70 -9.91 23.82
CA VAL A 67 8.67 -10.10 24.84
C VAL A 67 7.27 -10.06 24.21
N CYS A 68 6.90 -8.97 23.52
CA CYS A 68 5.58 -8.89 22.88
C CYS A 68 5.54 -9.47 21.45
N LEU A 69 6.69 -9.82 20.87
CA LEU A 69 6.84 -10.36 19.52
C LEU A 69 6.44 -9.41 18.37
N GLU A 70 6.01 -8.20 18.71
CA GLU A 70 5.71 -7.10 17.80
C GLU A 70 6.93 -6.24 17.51
N THR A 71 6.85 -5.41 16.47
CA THR A 71 7.85 -4.37 16.23
C THR A 71 7.95 -3.45 17.45
N LEU A 72 9.18 -3.15 17.86
CA LEU A 72 9.53 -2.22 18.92
C LEU A 72 8.65 -0.95 18.83
N SER A 73 8.14 -0.50 19.97
CA SER A 73 7.18 0.61 20.05
C SER A 73 7.39 1.43 21.31
N GLY A 74 7.01 2.72 21.25
CA GLY A 74 7.22 3.68 22.33
C GLY A 74 8.71 3.91 22.61
N THR A 75 9.03 4.15 23.88
CA THR A 75 10.41 4.23 24.35
C THR A 75 11.09 2.88 24.22
N ILE A 76 12.29 2.87 23.66
CA ILE A 76 13.07 1.64 23.50
C ILE A 76 14.19 1.60 24.53
N LEU A 77 14.22 0.54 25.34
CA LEU A 77 15.22 0.36 26.39
C LEU A 77 16.22 -0.74 26.00
N GLU A 78 17.48 -0.46 26.30
CA GLU A 78 18.61 -1.36 26.16
C GLU A 78 19.16 -1.69 27.55
N CYS A 79 19.39 -2.98 27.80
CA CYS A 79 20.07 -3.44 29.01
C CYS A 79 21.57 -3.10 28.97
N GLY A 80 22.10 -2.46 30.01
CA GLY A 80 23.44 -1.90 30.02
C GLY A 80 24.58 -2.90 29.78
N GLU A 81 24.54 -4.08 30.42
CA GLU A 81 25.62 -5.06 30.32
C GLU A 81 25.56 -5.94 29.07
N CYS A 82 24.36 -6.16 28.51
CA CYS A 82 24.14 -7.18 27.48
C CYS A 82 23.56 -6.65 26.17
N ALA A 83 23.27 -5.35 26.08
CA ALA A 83 22.77 -4.65 24.90
C ALA A 83 21.49 -5.24 24.27
N HIS A 84 20.74 -6.06 25.01
CA HIS A 84 19.43 -6.55 24.55
C HIS A 84 18.39 -5.43 24.62
N VAL A 85 17.56 -5.34 23.59
CA VAL A 85 16.64 -4.22 23.36
C VAL A 85 15.19 -4.66 23.47
N PHE A 86 14.36 -3.84 24.11
CA PHE A 86 12.95 -4.12 24.41
C PHE A 86 12.10 -2.85 24.34
N CYS A 87 10.79 -3.00 24.18
CA CYS A 87 9.85 -1.92 24.51
C CYS A 87 9.94 -1.62 26.01
N GLU A 88 9.89 -0.36 26.41
CA GLU A 88 9.94 0.05 27.82
C GLU A 88 8.87 -0.68 28.66
N ALA A 89 7.62 -0.68 28.19
CA ALA A 89 6.52 -1.33 28.89
C ALA A 89 6.77 -2.84 29.09
N CYS A 90 7.32 -3.51 28.08
CA CYS A 90 7.63 -4.94 28.13
C CYS A 90 8.74 -5.25 29.13
N LEU A 91 9.86 -4.53 29.05
CA LEU A 91 10.99 -4.78 29.96
C LEU A 91 10.60 -4.48 31.40
N ARG A 92 9.93 -3.36 31.67
CA ARG A 92 9.49 -3.00 33.03
C ARG A 92 8.58 -4.06 33.63
N GLU A 93 7.66 -4.63 32.85
CA GLU A 93 6.79 -5.72 33.34
C GLU A 93 7.57 -6.99 33.67
N CYS A 94 8.57 -7.36 32.86
CA CYS A 94 9.46 -8.48 33.19
C CYS A 94 10.26 -8.22 34.47
N LEU A 95 10.79 -7.00 34.64
CA LEU A 95 11.62 -6.65 35.81
C LEU A 95 10.84 -6.69 37.12
N LYS A 96 9.54 -6.38 37.13
CA LYS A 96 8.68 -6.55 38.32
C LYS A 96 8.67 -8.00 38.82
N ARG A 97 8.76 -8.98 37.92
CA ARG A 97 8.73 -10.41 38.24
C ARG A 97 10.12 -10.93 38.57
N GLN A 98 11.12 -10.52 37.79
CA GLN A 98 12.50 -10.91 37.99
C GLN A 98 13.42 -9.81 37.49
N GLN A 99 14.27 -9.27 38.36
CA GLN A 99 15.25 -8.21 38.07
C GLN A 99 16.43 -8.73 37.23
N ARG A 100 16.15 -9.39 36.10
CA ARG A 100 17.12 -9.99 35.18
C ARG A 100 16.69 -9.73 33.74
N CYS A 101 17.65 -9.63 32.83
CA CYS A 101 17.36 -9.48 31.40
C CYS A 101 16.52 -10.67 30.88
N PRO A 102 15.36 -10.46 30.24
CA PRO A 102 14.49 -11.53 29.76
C PRO A 102 15.14 -12.48 28.73
N MET A 103 16.15 -12.01 27.99
CA MET A 103 16.81 -12.80 26.94
C MET A 103 17.96 -13.66 27.46
N CYS A 104 18.79 -13.12 28.36
CA CYS A 104 20.05 -13.78 28.75
C CYS A 104 20.24 -13.93 30.26
N ARG A 105 19.29 -13.44 31.06
CA ARG A 105 19.28 -13.51 32.52
C ARG A 105 20.47 -12.82 33.22
N ARG A 106 21.24 -11.98 32.53
CA ARG A 106 22.26 -11.09 33.13
C ARG A 106 21.61 -9.88 33.82
N ASP A 107 22.39 -9.11 34.58
CA ASP A 107 21.91 -7.87 35.18
C ASP A 107 21.52 -6.90 34.04
N PRO A 108 20.27 -6.42 34.01
CA PRO A 108 19.82 -5.47 33.00
C PRO A 108 20.31 -4.05 33.26
N ALA A 109 20.73 -3.72 34.48
CA ALA A 109 21.08 -2.36 34.87
C ALA A 109 22.47 -1.92 34.36
N PRO A 110 22.69 -0.60 34.15
CA PRO A 110 21.66 0.44 34.08
C PRO A 110 20.85 0.33 32.78
N LEU A 111 19.55 0.64 32.85
CA LEU A 111 18.69 0.71 31.65
C LEU A 111 18.99 1.99 30.87
N ARG A 112 19.23 1.87 29.56
CA ARG A 112 19.53 2.99 28.68
C ARG A 112 18.44 3.15 27.64
N ARG A 113 17.97 4.38 27.42
CA ARG A 113 17.05 4.67 26.30
C ARG A 113 17.82 4.70 24.98
N ASN A 114 17.43 3.87 24.01
CA ASN A 114 18.09 3.76 22.72
C ASN A 114 17.36 4.60 21.64
N ARG A 115 17.63 5.92 21.63
CA ARG A 115 17.08 6.86 20.63
C ARG A 115 17.46 6.52 19.17
N PRO A 116 18.68 6.03 18.85
CA PRO A 116 18.98 5.57 17.51
C PRO A 116 18.02 4.49 17.02
N VAL A 117 17.73 3.46 17.82
CA VAL A 117 16.77 2.41 17.47
C VAL A 117 15.35 2.97 17.34
N GLU A 118 14.92 3.87 18.22
CA GLU A 118 13.63 4.57 18.08
C GLU A 118 13.47 5.23 16.70
N ARG A 119 14.48 5.98 16.26
CA ARG A 119 14.46 6.66 14.95
C ARG A 119 14.44 5.69 13.78
N LEU A 120 15.24 4.62 13.85
CA LEU A 120 15.26 3.57 12.83
C LEU A 120 13.91 2.87 12.71
N VAL A 121 13.29 2.53 13.84
CA VAL A 121 11.96 1.93 13.89
C VAL A 121 10.91 2.87 13.32
N ALA A 122 10.98 4.15 13.65
CA ALA A 122 10.08 5.18 13.14
C ALA A 122 10.16 5.34 11.61
N SER A 123 11.34 5.14 11.02
CA SER A 123 11.55 5.26 9.55
C SER A 123 11.26 3.97 8.78
N LEU A 124 10.87 2.87 9.44
CA LEU A 124 10.56 1.61 8.75
C LEU A 124 9.39 1.80 7.77
N PRO A 125 9.42 1.15 6.59
CA PRO A 125 8.32 1.21 5.64
C PRO A 125 7.07 0.59 6.25
N GLU A 126 5.94 1.28 6.08
CA GLU A 126 4.63 0.85 6.59
C GLU A 126 3.59 0.95 5.48
N ALA A 127 2.79 -0.09 5.30
CA ALA A 127 1.68 -0.08 4.36
C ALA A 127 0.47 0.64 4.97
N CYS A 128 -0.25 1.41 4.15
CA CYS A 128 -1.56 1.92 4.53
C CYS A 128 -2.51 0.74 4.83
N PRO A 129 -3.35 0.80 5.88
CA PRO A 129 -4.39 -0.21 6.13
C PRO A 129 -5.31 -0.44 4.93
N PHE A 130 -5.52 0.60 4.11
CA PHE A 130 -6.36 0.58 2.91
C PHE A 130 -5.59 0.26 1.62
N LEU A 131 -4.42 -0.37 1.71
CA LEU A 131 -3.59 -0.75 0.55
C LEU A 131 -4.36 -1.63 -0.45
N ASP A 132 -5.14 -2.60 0.05
CA ASP A 132 -5.93 -3.50 -0.79
C ASP A 132 -7.14 -2.79 -1.43
N MET A 133 -7.54 -1.64 -0.88
CA MET A 133 -8.59 -0.78 -1.44
C MET A 133 -8.06 0.20 -2.49
N GLY A 134 -6.74 0.23 -2.71
CA GLY A 134 -6.08 1.05 -3.72
C GLY A 134 -5.13 2.13 -3.17
N CYS A 135 -4.93 2.22 -1.84
CA CYS A 135 -4.01 3.21 -1.29
C CYS A 135 -2.54 2.79 -1.43
N TRP A 136 -1.82 3.40 -2.37
CA TRP A 136 -0.39 3.10 -2.62
C TRP A 136 0.58 4.11 -2.00
N ALA A 137 0.12 4.93 -1.04
CA ALA A 137 0.95 5.92 -0.37
C ALA A 137 2.24 5.31 0.20
N VAL A 138 3.35 6.03 0.07
CA VAL A 138 4.65 5.67 0.65
C VAL A 138 4.71 6.28 2.04
N LEU A 139 4.68 5.41 3.06
CA LEU A 139 4.57 5.80 4.45
C LEU A 139 5.68 5.15 5.26
N THR A 140 6.03 5.80 6.35
CA THR A 140 6.84 5.21 7.40
C THR A 140 5.95 4.81 8.57
N ARG A 141 6.47 3.98 9.47
CA ARG A 141 5.76 3.57 10.68
C ARG A 141 5.34 4.78 11.54
N ALA A 142 6.08 5.88 11.49
CA ALA A 142 5.73 7.13 12.17
C ALA A 142 4.59 7.93 11.49
N THR A 143 4.43 7.82 10.17
CA THR A 143 3.43 8.64 9.42
C THR A 143 2.15 7.87 9.07
N ALA A 144 2.18 6.53 9.13
CA ALA A 144 1.07 5.71 8.67
C ALA A 144 -0.24 5.89 9.43
N SER A 145 -0.19 6.12 10.75
CA SER A 145 -1.38 6.34 11.58
C SER A 145 -2.09 7.65 11.21
N ALA A 146 -1.35 8.75 11.10
CA ALA A 146 -1.87 10.04 10.67
C ALA A 146 -2.48 9.96 9.26
N HIS A 147 -1.80 9.28 8.34
CA HIS A 147 -2.33 9.02 7.01
C HIS A 147 -3.65 8.23 7.04
N ALA A 148 -3.76 7.16 7.84
CA ALA A 148 -4.94 6.31 7.87
C ALA A 148 -6.23 7.08 8.24
N LEU A 149 -6.13 8.07 9.13
CA LEU A 149 -7.27 8.92 9.54
C LEU A 149 -7.80 9.80 8.41
N ALA A 150 -6.91 10.27 7.55
CA ALA A 150 -7.21 11.15 6.41
C ALA A 150 -7.16 10.42 5.06
N CYS A 151 -7.06 9.09 5.05
CA CYS A 151 -6.87 8.34 3.82
C CYS A 151 -8.11 8.44 2.93
N ASP A 152 -7.92 8.76 1.67
CA ASP A 152 -8.96 8.82 0.64
C ASP A 152 -9.73 7.50 0.47
N PHE A 153 -9.08 6.39 0.78
CA PHE A 153 -9.67 5.05 0.69
C PHE A 153 -10.30 4.58 1.99
N ALA A 154 -10.18 5.34 3.07
CA ALA A 154 -10.88 5.05 4.33
C ALA A 154 -12.38 5.25 4.14
N SER A 155 -13.18 4.32 4.66
CA SER A 155 -14.61 4.51 4.78
C SER A 155 -14.91 5.45 5.95
N PHE A 156 -15.92 6.29 5.77
CA PHE A 156 -16.43 7.16 6.82
C PHE A 156 -17.90 7.46 6.56
N THR A 157 -18.61 7.79 7.64
CA THR A 157 -19.96 8.34 7.57
C THR A 157 -19.84 9.84 7.74
N CYS A 158 -20.38 10.61 6.80
CA CYS A 158 -20.40 12.06 6.93
C CYS A 158 -21.41 12.48 7.99
N ALA A 159 -21.06 13.49 8.79
CA ALA A 159 -21.97 14.04 9.80
C ALA A 159 -22.96 15.07 9.22
N TYR A 160 -22.69 15.57 8.00
CA TYR A 160 -23.44 16.66 7.36
C TYR A 160 -24.30 16.20 6.19
N CYS A 161 -23.98 15.05 5.60
CA CYS A 161 -24.80 14.38 4.60
C CYS A 161 -24.94 12.91 4.97
N THR A 162 -25.90 12.21 4.37
CA THR A 162 -26.14 10.78 4.62
C THR A 162 -25.14 9.87 3.89
N HIS A 163 -24.00 10.40 3.44
CA HIS A 163 -22.99 9.61 2.74
C HIS A 163 -22.32 8.62 3.69
N ASP A 164 -22.33 7.35 3.27
CA ASP A 164 -21.62 6.26 3.92
C ASP A 164 -20.79 5.54 2.84
N GLY A 165 -19.47 5.70 2.90
CA GLY A 165 -18.59 5.21 1.85
C GLY A 165 -17.17 5.72 1.98
N ARG A 166 -16.37 5.60 0.91
CA ARG A 166 -14.97 6.05 0.94
C ARG A 166 -14.89 7.57 0.94
N ARG A 167 -13.86 8.11 1.60
CA ARG A 167 -13.59 9.56 1.65
C ARG A 167 -13.49 10.19 0.28
N ARG A 168 -12.78 9.55 -0.65
CA ARG A 168 -12.66 10.05 -2.03
C ARG A 168 -13.99 10.16 -2.77
N ASP A 169 -14.91 9.22 -2.55
CA ASP A 169 -16.22 9.24 -3.22
C ASP A 169 -17.09 10.39 -2.68
N HIS A 170 -16.80 10.85 -1.46
CA HIS A 170 -17.42 12.04 -0.88
C HIS A 170 -16.80 13.35 -1.38
N ASN A 171 -15.50 13.38 -1.69
CA ASN A 171 -14.82 14.61 -2.14
C ASN A 171 -15.39 15.15 -3.47
N ASP A 172 -16.04 14.29 -4.26
CA ASP A 172 -16.61 14.63 -5.56
C ASP A 172 -18.02 15.28 -5.47
N HIS A 173 -18.60 15.43 -4.27
CA HIS A 173 -19.90 16.09 -4.08
C HIS A 173 -19.82 17.32 -3.18
N ALA A 174 -20.69 18.31 -3.48
CA ALA A 174 -20.86 19.50 -2.66
C ALA A 174 -21.58 19.12 -1.35
N CYS A 175 -20.81 18.99 -0.27
CA CYS A 175 -21.33 18.70 1.06
C CYS A 175 -21.42 19.99 1.90
N PRO A 176 -22.56 20.30 2.56
CA PRO A 176 -22.73 21.54 3.31
C PRO A 176 -21.71 21.79 4.43
N GLY A 177 -21.07 20.73 4.94
CA GLY A 177 -20.11 20.81 6.03
C GLY A 177 -18.63 20.72 5.64
N HIS A 178 -18.30 20.55 4.36
CA HIS A 178 -16.92 20.56 3.88
C HIS A 178 -16.72 21.77 2.95
N GLU A 179 -15.98 22.78 3.40
CA GLU A 179 -15.40 23.75 2.48
C GLU A 179 -14.50 22.98 1.48
N PRO A 180 -14.55 23.28 0.17
CA PRO A 180 -13.73 22.60 -0.82
C PRO A 180 -12.26 22.91 -0.51
N SER A 181 -11.58 21.98 0.16
CA SER A 181 -10.15 22.05 0.39
C SER A 181 -9.45 22.04 -0.96
N LEU A 182 -8.77 23.15 -1.27
CA LEU A 182 -7.83 23.25 -2.39
C LEU A 182 -6.95 21.99 -2.45
N PRO A 183 -6.67 21.44 -3.65
CA PRO A 183 -5.84 20.25 -3.78
C PRO A 183 -4.46 20.50 -3.16
N PRO A 184 -3.84 19.50 -2.51
CA PRO A 184 -2.47 19.63 -2.05
C PRO A 184 -1.58 19.88 -3.27
N SER A 185 -0.92 21.04 -3.30
CA SER A 185 0.07 21.37 -4.30
C SER A 185 1.15 20.29 -4.32
N THR A 186 1.15 19.45 -5.34
CA THR A 186 2.27 18.58 -5.68
C THR A 186 3.40 19.46 -6.22
N THR A 187 4.15 20.11 -5.34
CA THR A 187 5.50 20.57 -5.66
C THR A 187 6.48 19.55 -5.10
N PRO A 188 7.27 18.87 -5.94
CA PRO A 188 8.40 18.11 -5.44
C PRO A 188 9.39 19.11 -4.82
N ALA A 189 9.77 18.89 -3.57
CA ALA A 189 10.90 19.58 -2.96
C ALA A 189 12.17 19.21 -3.75
N HIS A 190 12.48 20.04 -4.75
CA HIS A 190 13.77 20.01 -5.41
C HIS A 190 14.81 20.38 -4.35
N LEU A 191 15.84 19.54 -4.22
CA LEU A 191 17.04 19.87 -3.45
C LEU A 191 17.58 21.20 -3.98
N THR A 192 17.60 22.22 -3.13
CA THR A 192 18.49 23.35 -3.31
C THR A 192 19.78 22.98 -2.60
N ASP A 193 20.83 22.71 -3.38
CA ASP A 193 22.20 22.54 -2.89
C ASP A 193 22.62 23.75 -2.05
N PRO A 194 23.37 23.55 -0.95
CA PRO A 194 24.01 24.66 -0.25
C PRO A 194 25.14 25.27 -1.12
N PRO A 195 25.36 26.60 -1.09
CA PRO A 195 26.41 27.24 -1.86
C PRO A 195 27.80 26.80 -1.40
N ALA A 196 28.65 26.47 -2.37
CA ALA A 196 30.07 26.18 -2.19
C ALA A 196 30.76 27.36 -1.49
N GLN A 197 31.29 27.11 -0.29
CA GLN A 197 32.22 28.02 0.36
C GLN A 197 33.59 27.84 -0.28
N ASN A 198 33.95 28.80 -1.13
CA ASN A 198 35.25 28.95 -1.73
C ASN A 198 36.19 29.58 -0.69
N THR A 199 37.04 28.80 -0.05
CA THR A 199 38.10 29.33 0.83
C THR A 199 39.36 29.49 0.00
N VAL A 200 39.73 30.76 -0.22
CA VAL A 200 40.98 31.23 -0.81
C VAL A 200 42.14 30.84 0.12
N LEU A 201 43.20 30.25 -0.45
CA LEU A 201 44.54 30.19 0.15
C LEU A 201 45.34 31.43 -0.27
#